data_AF-A0A0V8E8J5-F1
#
_entry.id   AF-A0A0V8E8J5-F1
#
_cell.length_a   1.000
_cell.length_b   1.000
_cell.length_c   1.000
_cell.angle_alpha   90.00
_cell.angle_beta   90.00
_cell.angle_gamma   90.00
#
_symmetry.space_group_name_H-M   'P 1'
#
loop_
_entity.id
_entity.type
_entity.pdbx_description
1 polymer ?
#
loop_
_entity_poly.entity_id
_entity_poly.type
_entity_poly.pdbx_seq_one_letter_code
_entity_poly.pdbx_strand_id
1 'polypeptide(L)'
;MYYEVLLIILTIAVIIILSSRLLKKLQMKKAQLGKIRAFKKMYQLNDDELKVFETVMREAKSDILKIVGYTKKSGLSNNANLKKAINASQSIFKDLMSEPKNLIKYGDLLYKILPGLVLACEEYTDIVEGEVQSDSIQEKRLELLSVIEEFSNRTIKNWEENVNRDVNKVNISKQALEQNGLSI
;
A
#
# COMPACT_ATOMS: atom_id res chain seq x y z
N MET A 1 10.99 24.38 53.17
CA MET A 1 12.17 24.59 52.30
C MET A 1 12.50 23.39 51.42
N TYR A 2 12.83 22.20 51.96
CA TYR A 2 13.22 21.04 51.13
C TYR A 2 12.16 20.56 50.12
N TYR A 3 10.88 20.58 50.51
CA TYR A 3 9.77 20.15 49.64
C TYR A 3 9.59 21.06 48.41
N GLU A 4 9.72 22.38 48.57
CA GLU A 4 9.59 23.33 47.46
C GLU A 4 10.73 23.18 46.44
N VAL A 5 11.96 22.95 46.92
CA VAL A 5 13.12 22.68 46.05
C VAL A 5 12.89 21.40 45.24
N LEU A 6 12.34 20.35 45.86
CA LEU A 6 12.06 19.08 45.20
C LEU A 6 10.97 19.22 44.13
N LEU A 7 9.94 20.03 44.40
CA LEU A 7 8.87 20.37 43.45
C LEU A 7 9.42 21.13 42.23
N ILE A 8 10.31 22.11 42.46
CA ILE A 8 10.95 22.86 41.37
C ILE A 8 11.79 21.93 40.48
N ILE A 9 12.60 21.05 41.08
CA ILE A 9 13.41 20.07 40.31
C ILE A 9 12.50 19.15 39.48
N LEU A 10 11.39 18.68 40.04
CA LEU A 10 10.44 17.83 39.32
C LEU A 10 9.81 18.57 38.13
N THR A 11 9.41 19.83 38.31
CA THR A 11 8.82 20.63 37.23
C THR A 11 9.82 20.90 36.11
N ILE A 12 11.08 21.22 36.45
CA ILE A 12 12.16 21.40 35.47
C ILE A 12 12.43 20.10 34.71
N ALA A 13 12.47 18.96 35.41
CA ALA A 13 12.65 17.66 34.78
C ALA A 13 11.53 17.33 33.78
N VAL A 14 10.27 17.63 34.12
CA VAL A 14 9.12 17.46 33.22
C VAL A 14 9.23 18.37 32.00
N ILE A 15 9.63 19.64 32.18
CA ILE A 15 9.84 20.59 31.07
C ILE A 15 10.96 20.12 30.14
N ILE A 16 12.06 19.58 30.67
CA ILE A 16 13.16 19.00 29.88
C ILE A 16 12.69 17.78 29.08
N ILE A 17 11.87 16.90 29.68
CA ILE A 17 11.31 15.73 28.99
C ILE A 17 10.34 16.15 27.87
N LEU A 18 9.48 17.14 28.10
CA LEU A 18 8.55 17.64 27.08
C LEU A 18 9.29 18.33 25.93
N SER A 19 10.23 19.21 26.23
CA SER A 19 11.03 19.92 25.22
C SER A 19 11.89 18.98 24.37
N SER A 20 12.51 17.96 24.97
CA SER A 20 13.26 16.95 24.22
C SER A 20 12.38 16.12 23.26
N ARG A 21 11.14 15.80 23.67
CA ARG A 21 10.15 15.13 22.78
C ARG A 21 9.74 16.03 21.62
N LEU A 22 9.54 17.32 21.86
CA LEU A 22 9.22 18.30 20.81
C LEU A 22 10.37 18.44 19.81
N LEU A 23 11.61 18.56 20.29
CA LEU A 23 12.79 18.66 19.44
C LEU A 23 12.98 17.42 18.55
N LYS A 24 12.82 16.21 19.11
CA LYS A 24 12.83 14.96 18.32
C LYS A 24 11.75 14.97 17.24
N LYS A 25 10.52 15.40 17.56
CA LYS A 25 9.42 15.48 16.59
C LYS A 25 9.73 16.45 15.44
N LEU A 26 10.35 17.59 15.74
CA LEU A 26 10.75 18.58 14.72
C LEU A 26 11.86 18.04 13.81
N GLN A 27 12.88 17.39 14.37
CA GLN A 27 13.96 16.77 13.60
C GLN A 27 13.43 15.70 12.64
N MET A 28 12.54 14.82 13.13
CA MET A 28 11.89 13.79 12.32
C MET A 28 11.07 14.40 11.19
N LYS A 29 10.29 15.46 11.47
CA LYS A 29 9.53 16.18 10.45
C LYS A 29 10.45 16.80 9.39
N LYS A 30 11.57 17.40 9.79
CA LYS A 30 12.56 17.97 8.87
C LYS A 30 13.20 16.88 7.99
N ALA A 31 13.55 15.73 8.56
CA ALA A 31 14.09 14.60 7.82
C ALA A 31 13.08 14.03 6.81
N GLN A 32 11.81 13.88 7.20
CA GLN A 32 10.73 13.46 6.31
C GLN A 32 10.53 14.44 5.15
N LEU A 33 10.45 15.74 5.44
CA LEU A 33 10.36 16.78 4.42
C LEU A 33 11.57 16.74 3.46
N GLY A 34 12.77 16.45 3.97
CA GLY A 34 13.96 16.25 3.15
C GLY A 34 13.80 15.09 2.17
N LYS A 35 13.28 13.94 2.63
CA LYS A 35 13.00 12.77 1.77
C LYS A 35 11.95 13.07 0.71
N ILE A 36 10.87 13.77 1.07
CA ILE A 36 9.81 14.16 0.12
C ILE A 36 10.37 15.10 -0.95
N ARG A 37 11.17 16.10 -0.58
CA ARG A 37 11.82 16.98 -1.56
C ARG A 37 12.78 16.23 -2.47
N ALA A 38 13.55 15.30 -1.92
CA ALA A 38 14.46 14.47 -2.71
C ALA A 38 13.67 13.60 -3.71
N PHE A 39 12.57 12.99 -3.29
CA PHE A 39 11.67 12.22 -4.15
C PHE A 39 11.07 13.08 -5.26
N LYS A 40 10.50 14.24 -4.91
CA LYS A 40 9.96 15.22 -5.87
C LYS A 40 10.99 15.60 -6.93
N LYS A 41 12.22 15.91 -6.50
CA LYS A 41 13.32 16.31 -7.39
C LYS A 41 13.79 15.15 -8.27
N MET A 42 13.97 13.96 -7.69
CA MET A 42 14.43 12.75 -8.38
C MET A 42 13.51 12.40 -9.55
N TYR A 43 12.20 12.48 -9.35
CA TYR A 43 11.20 12.12 -10.36
C TYR A 43 10.63 13.30 -11.13
N GLN A 44 11.15 14.51 -10.89
CA GLN A 44 10.72 15.75 -11.54
C GLN A 44 9.21 16.00 -11.45
N LEU A 45 8.64 15.74 -10.27
CA LEU A 45 7.21 15.96 -10.02
C LEU A 45 6.96 17.42 -9.65
N ASN A 46 5.85 17.99 -10.12
CA ASN A 46 5.32 19.23 -9.58
C ASN A 46 4.58 18.99 -8.24
N ASP A 47 4.15 20.05 -7.56
CA ASP A 47 3.50 19.92 -6.24
C ASP A 47 2.15 19.20 -6.31
N ASP A 48 1.38 19.41 -7.37
CA ASP A 48 0.07 18.79 -7.56
C ASP A 48 0.22 17.30 -7.88
N GLU A 49 1.14 16.94 -8.76
CA GLU A 49 1.49 15.54 -9.09
C GLU A 49 1.96 14.79 -7.85
N LEU A 50 2.82 15.42 -7.04
CA LEU A 50 3.29 14.83 -5.79
C LEU A 50 2.14 14.60 -4.81
N LYS A 51 1.22 15.55 -4.68
CA LYS A 51 0.05 15.45 -3.79
C LYS A 51 -0.92 14.36 -4.25
N VAL A 52 -1.18 14.27 -5.55
CA VAL A 52 -1.99 13.21 -6.14
C VAL A 52 -1.33 11.86 -5.88
N PHE A 53 -0.03 11.73 -6.18
CA PHE A 53 0.73 10.50 -5.95
C PHE A 53 0.68 10.07 -4.48
N GLU A 54 0.95 10.97 -3.54
CA GLU A 54 0.91 10.67 -2.09
C GLU A 54 -0.48 10.18 -1.66
N THR A 55 -1.54 10.85 -2.14
CA THR A 55 -2.92 10.53 -1.80
C THR A 55 -3.29 9.13 -2.29
N VAL A 56 -3.06 8.88 -3.57
CA VAL A 56 -3.43 7.63 -4.24
C VAL A 56 -2.62 6.45 -3.68
N MET A 57 -1.32 6.64 -3.45
CA MET A 57 -0.49 5.58 -2.87
C MET A 57 -0.85 5.29 -1.42
N ARG A 58 -1.22 6.31 -0.63
CA ARG A 58 -1.71 6.09 0.73
C ARG A 58 -3.00 5.28 0.75
N GLU A 59 -3.93 5.59 -0.15
CA GLU A 59 -5.20 4.86 -0.31
C GLU A 59 -4.96 3.43 -0.75
N ALA A 60 -4.19 3.21 -1.82
CA ALA A 60 -3.84 1.88 -2.30
C ALA A 60 -3.17 1.02 -1.23
N LYS A 61 -2.26 1.61 -0.43
CA LYS A 61 -1.64 0.90 0.70
C LYS A 61 -2.69 0.51 1.75
N SER A 62 -3.60 1.42 2.09
CA SER A 62 -4.69 1.16 3.03
C SER A 62 -5.55 0.00 2.54
N ASP A 63 -5.95 0.01 1.27
CA ASP A 63 -6.80 -1.02 0.68
C ASP A 63 -6.12 -2.39 0.67
N ILE A 64 -4.85 -2.47 0.26
CA ILE A 64 -4.07 -3.72 0.33
C ILE A 64 -4.04 -4.27 1.76
N LEU A 65 -3.82 -3.40 2.76
CA LEU A 65 -3.77 -3.83 4.16
C LEU A 65 -5.14 -4.28 4.68
N LYS A 66 -6.22 -3.61 4.29
CA LYS A 66 -7.60 -4.03 4.60
C LYS A 66 -7.91 -5.40 4.02
N ILE A 67 -7.63 -5.62 2.73
CA ILE A 67 -7.81 -6.92 2.06
C ILE A 67 -7.05 -8.02 2.80
N VAL A 68 -5.79 -7.77 3.19
CA VAL A 68 -5.00 -8.73 3.98
C VAL A 68 -5.64 -8.98 5.36
N GLY A 69 -6.21 -7.95 5.99
CA GLY A 69 -6.92 -8.04 7.25
C GLY A 69 -8.17 -8.92 7.16
N TYR A 70 -9.06 -8.64 6.22
CA TYR A 70 -10.28 -9.43 5.98
C TYR A 70 -9.93 -10.87 5.61
N THR A 71 -8.94 -11.07 4.74
CA THR A 71 -8.51 -12.41 4.30
C THR A 71 -8.10 -13.32 5.46
N LYS A 72 -7.51 -12.74 6.52
CA LYS A 72 -7.11 -13.50 7.72
C LYS A 72 -8.29 -13.82 8.64
N LYS A 73 -9.33 -12.98 8.66
CA LYS A 73 -10.50 -13.16 9.52
C LYS A 73 -11.49 -14.18 8.98
N SER A 74 -11.75 -14.15 7.67
CA SER A 74 -12.87 -14.89 7.05
C SER A 74 -12.46 -16.21 6.37
N GLY A 75 -11.23 -16.68 6.56
CA GLY A 75 -10.74 -17.93 5.96
C GLY A 75 -10.46 -17.86 4.45
N LEU A 76 -10.62 -16.68 3.83
CA LEU A 76 -10.26 -16.42 2.43
C LEU A 76 -8.76 -16.61 2.15
N SER A 77 -7.91 -16.77 3.19
CA SER A 77 -6.48 -17.09 3.05
C SER A 77 -6.19 -18.33 2.22
N ASN A 78 -7.17 -19.23 2.11
CA ASN A 78 -7.08 -20.45 1.30
C ASN A 78 -7.33 -20.21 -0.19
N ASN A 79 -7.88 -19.05 -0.58
CA ASN A 79 -8.04 -18.69 -1.99
C ASN A 79 -6.66 -18.33 -2.59
N ALA A 80 -6.15 -19.22 -3.46
CA ALA A 80 -4.85 -19.07 -4.09
C ALA A 80 -4.76 -17.86 -5.03
N ASN A 81 -5.84 -17.52 -5.73
CA ASN A 81 -5.86 -16.39 -6.66
C ASN A 81 -5.92 -15.06 -5.91
N LEU A 82 -6.68 -14.98 -4.82
CA LEU A 82 -6.65 -13.82 -3.93
C LEU A 82 -5.24 -13.59 -3.34
N LYS A 83 -4.57 -14.66 -2.91
CA LYS A 83 -3.18 -14.57 -2.41
C LYS A 83 -2.23 -14.04 -3.49
N LYS A 84 -2.36 -14.51 -4.74
CA LYS A 84 -1.59 -13.99 -5.89
C LYS A 84 -1.92 -12.53 -6.18
N ALA A 85 -3.19 -12.15 -6.14
CA ALA A 85 -3.63 -10.77 -6.36
C ALA A 85 -3.09 -9.79 -5.30
N ILE A 86 -3.03 -10.21 -4.03
CA ILE A 86 -2.39 -9.43 -2.96
C ILE A 86 -0.90 -9.23 -3.27
N ASN A 87 -0.18 -10.28 -3.66
CA ASN A 87 1.23 -10.19 -4.03
C ASN A 87 1.45 -9.29 -5.25
N ALA A 88 0.61 -9.43 -6.27
CA ALA A 88 0.60 -8.59 -7.47
C ALA A 88 0.37 -7.12 -7.12
N SER A 89 -0.62 -6.82 -6.27
CA SER A 89 -0.90 -5.46 -5.79
C SER A 89 0.29 -4.86 -5.04
N GLN A 90 0.94 -5.65 -4.16
CA GLN A 90 2.15 -5.22 -3.45
C GLN A 90 3.32 -4.99 -4.41
N SER A 91 3.45 -5.78 -5.47
CA SER A 91 4.47 -5.59 -6.49
C SER A 91 4.23 -4.32 -7.30
N ILE A 92 2.99 -4.07 -7.74
CA ILE A 92 2.61 -2.84 -8.44
C ILE A 92 2.83 -1.63 -7.54
N PHE A 93 2.50 -1.74 -6.25
CA PHE A 93 2.76 -0.67 -5.28
C PHE A 93 4.25 -0.32 -5.22
N LYS A 94 5.14 -1.33 -5.17
CA LYS A 94 6.60 -1.11 -5.17
C LYS A 94 7.10 -0.52 -6.47
N ASP A 95 6.54 -0.96 -7.60
CA ASP A 95 6.83 -0.42 -8.94
C ASP A 95 6.49 1.08 -8.99
N LEU A 96 5.28 1.46 -8.58
CA LEU A 96 4.83 2.85 -8.50
C LEU A 96 5.68 3.72 -7.56
N MET A 97 6.20 3.16 -6.46
CA MET A 97 7.15 3.87 -5.59
C MET A 97 8.50 4.15 -6.26
N SER A 98 8.85 3.35 -7.28
CA SER A 98 10.09 3.48 -8.05
C SER A 98 9.87 4.28 -9.33
N GLU A 99 8.65 4.29 -9.87
CA GLU A 99 8.24 4.97 -11.10
C GLU A 99 6.88 5.68 -10.92
N PRO A 100 6.84 6.81 -10.18
CA PRO A 100 5.58 7.49 -9.83
C PRO A 100 4.79 8.01 -11.03
N LYS A 101 5.45 8.23 -12.17
CA LYS A 101 4.79 8.65 -13.43
C LYS A 101 3.92 7.55 -14.04
N ASN A 102 4.07 6.30 -13.62
CA ASN A 102 3.24 5.19 -14.08
C ASN A 102 1.87 5.15 -13.39
N LEU A 103 1.52 6.11 -12.53
CA LEU A 103 0.24 6.15 -11.81
C LEU A 103 -0.97 5.94 -12.74
N ILE A 104 -0.96 6.56 -13.92
CA ILE A 104 -2.04 6.46 -14.92
C ILE A 104 -2.17 5.04 -15.47
N LYS A 105 -1.04 4.33 -15.67
CA LYS A 105 -0.99 2.94 -16.17
C LYS A 105 -1.79 1.99 -15.27
N TYR A 106 -1.82 2.28 -13.97
CA TYR A 106 -2.48 1.46 -12.96
C TYR A 106 -3.81 2.07 -12.47
N GLY A 107 -4.37 3.07 -13.16
CA GLY A 107 -5.57 3.79 -12.72
C GLY A 107 -6.78 2.88 -12.40
N ASP A 108 -7.08 1.92 -13.28
CA ASP A 108 -8.19 0.98 -13.03
C ASP A 108 -7.97 0.11 -11.78
N LEU A 109 -6.72 -0.29 -11.51
CA LEU A 109 -6.39 -1.03 -10.30
C LEU A 109 -6.61 -0.17 -9.05
N LEU A 110 -6.04 1.05 -9.07
CA LEU A 110 -5.98 1.95 -7.93
C LEU A 110 -7.35 2.48 -7.53
N TYR A 111 -8.20 2.83 -8.50
CA TYR A 111 -9.48 3.50 -8.22
C TYR A 111 -10.71 2.60 -8.27
N LYS A 112 -10.61 1.41 -8.85
CA LYS A 112 -11.78 0.51 -9.00
C LYS A 112 -11.54 -0.85 -8.36
N ILE A 113 -10.48 -1.54 -8.78
CA ILE A 113 -10.28 -2.94 -8.40
C ILE A 113 -9.91 -3.07 -6.92
N LEU A 114 -8.95 -2.29 -6.41
CA LEU A 114 -8.57 -2.33 -4.99
C LEU A 114 -9.72 -1.94 -4.06
N PRO A 115 -10.42 -0.80 -4.27
CA PRO A 115 -11.60 -0.46 -3.48
C PRO A 115 -12.72 -1.51 -3.58
N GLY A 116 -13.00 -2.02 -4.78
CA GLY A 116 -14.02 -3.05 -4.98
C GLY A 116 -13.68 -4.37 -4.27
N LEU A 117 -12.41 -4.76 -4.27
CA LEU A 117 -11.93 -5.95 -3.57
C LEU A 117 -12.00 -5.78 -2.05
N VAL A 118 -11.74 -4.57 -1.53
CA VAL A 118 -11.97 -4.25 -0.11
C VAL A 118 -13.44 -4.47 0.26
N LEU A 119 -14.38 -3.90 -0.50
CA LEU A 119 -15.82 -4.01 -0.24
C LEU A 119 -16.27 -5.47 -0.28
N ALA A 120 -15.87 -6.23 -1.31
CA ALA A 120 -16.25 -7.63 -1.44
C ALA A 120 -15.69 -8.49 -0.29
N CYS A 121 -14.45 -8.27 0.12
CA CYS A 121 -13.84 -8.98 1.25
C CYS A 121 -14.46 -8.58 2.60
N GLU A 122 -14.84 -7.32 2.77
CA GLU A 122 -15.54 -6.81 3.95
C GLU A 122 -16.91 -7.48 4.08
N GLU A 123 -17.76 -7.36 3.05
CA GLU A 123 -19.10 -7.98 3.04
C GLU A 123 -19.04 -9.50 3.22
N TYR A 124 -18.07 -10.17 2.60
CA TYR A 124 -17.87 -11.61 2.78
C TYR A 124 -17.50 -11.93 4.24
N THR A 125 -16.64 -11.12 4.85
CA THR A 125 -16.22 -11.31 6.24
C THR A 125 -17.40 -11.10 7.20
N ASP A 126 -18.21 -10.07 6.97
CA ASP A 126 -19.40 -9.79 7.77
C ASP A 126 -20.41 -10.96 7.70
N ILE A 127 -20.60 -11.56 6.53
CA ILE A 127 -21.46 -12.75 6.35
C ILE A 127 -20.90 -13.99 7.06
N VAL A 128 -19.57 -14.16 7.07
CA VAL A 128 -18.93 -15.31 7.75
C VAL A 128 -18.96 -15.14 9.27
N GLU A 129 -18.79 -13.92 9.77
CA GLU A 129 -18.86 -13.62 11.21
C GLU A 129 -20.32 -13.56 11.73
N GLY A 130 -21.30 -13.35 10.84
CA GLY A 130 -22.72 -13.35 11.17
C GLY A 130 -23.31 -14.73 11.49
N GLU A 131 -24.25 -14.77 12.44
CA GLU A 131 -24.90 -16.01 12.89
C GLU A 131 -26.07 -16.47 11.99
N VAL A 132 -26.58 -15.58 11.12
CA VAL A 132 -27.76 -15.89 10.30
C VAL A 132 -27.37 -16.76 9.11
N GLN A 133 -27.93 -17.97 9.06
CA GLN A 133 -27.76 -18.89 7.94
C GLN A 133 -29.11 -19.03 7.23
N SER A 134 -29.26 -18.36 6.09
CA SER A 134 -30.39 -18.52 5.15
C SER A 134 -29.86 -18.87 3.76
N ASP A 135 -30.72 -19.46 2.91
CA ASP A 135 -30.36 -19.76 1.53
C ASP A 135 -29.92 -18.51 0.76
N SER A 136 -30.57 -17.37 1.00
CA SER A 136 -30.18 -16.10 0.37
C SER A 136 -28.80 -15.60 0.82
N ILE A 137 -28.42 -15.86 2.08
CA ILE A 137 -27.09 -15.48 2.60
C ILE A 137 -26.00 -16.38 1.98
N GLN A 138 -26.30 -17.66 1.76
CA GLN A 138 -25.38 -18.57 1.08
C GLN A 138 -25.20 -18.18 -0.40
N GLU A 139 -26.28 -17.82 -1.09
CA GLU A 139 -26.21 -17.30 -2.46
C GLU A 139 -25.36 -16.03 -2.53
N LYS A 140 -25.59 -15.07 -1.61
CA LYS A 140 -24.81 -13.84 -1.53
C LYS A 140 -23.33 -14.11 -1.27
N ARG A 141 -23.02 -15.08 -0.41
CA ARG A 141 -21.64 -15.52 -0.13
C ARG A 141 -20.95 -16.04 -1.39
N LEU A 142 -21.65 -16.84 -2.20
CA LEU A 142 -21.11 -17.35 -3.47
C LEU A 142 -20.91 -16.25 -4.50
N GLU A 143 -21.85 -15.30 -4.59
CA GLU A 143 -21.71 -14.10 -5.44
C GLU A 143 -20.45 -13.31 -5.06
N LEU A 144 -20.25 -13.03 -3.77
CA LEU A 144 -19.08 -12.31 -3.28
C LEU A 144 -17.77 -13.05 -3.57
N LEU A 145 -17.74 -14.38 -3.43
CA LEU A 145 -16.57 -15.17 -3.83
C LEU A 145 -16.27 -15.03 -5.33
N SER A 146 -17.30 -15.00 -6.18
CA SER A 146 -17.13 -14.79 -7.61
C SER A 146 -16.58 -13.39 -7.92
N VAL A 147 -17.06 -12.35 -7.23
CA VAL A 147 -16.55 -10.98 -7.37
C VAL A 147 -15.09 -10.86 -6.91
N ILE A 148 -14.74 -11.46 -5.77
CA ILE A 148 -13.36 -11.53 -5.26
C ILE A 148 -12.45 -12.22 -6.29
N GLU A 149 -12.93 -13.29 -6.90
CA GLU A 149 -12.20 -14.05 -7.92
C GLU A 149 -11.98 -13.21 -9.19
N GLU A 150 -13.00 -12.51 -9.67
CA GLU A 150 -12.89 -11.63 -10.84
C GLU A 150 -11.86 -10.51 -10.60
N PHE A 151 -11.96 -9.79 -9.48
CA PHE A 151 -11.02 -8.73 -9.13
C PHE A 151 -9.61 -9.26 -8.93
N SER A 152 -9.47 -10.45 -8.34
CA SER A 152 -8.17 -11.11 -8.19
C SER A 152 -7.52 -11.38 -9.54
N ASN A 153 -8.26 -11.96 -10.48
CA ASN A 153 -7.78 -12.25 -11.82
C ASN A 153 -7.41 -10.99 -12.60
N ARG A 154 -8.24 -9.93 -12.50
CA ARG A 154 -7.93 -8.63 -13.13
C ARG A 154 -6.68 -7.98 -12.55
N THR A 155 -6.47 -8.10 -11.25
CA THR A 155 -5.25 -7.62 -10.58
C THR A 155 -4.01 -8.36 -11.07
N ILE A 156 -4.08 -9.69 -11.12
CA ILE A 156 -2.98 -10.54 -11.61
C ILE A 156 -2.65 -10.19 -13.06
N LYS A 157 -3.67 -10.11 -13.92
CA LYS A 157 -3.50 -9.72 -15.32
C LYS A 157 -2.83 -8.35 -15.45
N ASN A 158 -3.27 -7.35 -14.70
CA ASN A 158 -2.66 -6.03 -14.74
C ASN A 158 -1.16 -6.10 -14.37
N TRP A 159 -0.81 -6.87 -13.34
CA TRP A 159 0.60 -7.08 -12.97
C TRP A 159 1.41 -7.80 -14.04
N GLU A 160 0.88 -8.87 -14.64
CA GLU A 160 1.54 -9.61 -15.72
C GLU A 160 1.79 -8.74 -16.95
N GLU A 161 0.82 -7.90 -17.29
CA GLU A 161 0.89 -7.01 -18.45
C GLU A 161 1.88 -5.86 -18.25
N ASN A 162 2.01 -5.37 -17.01
CA ASN A 162 2.66 -4.10 -16.75
C ASN A 162 3.99 -4.20 -15.98
N VAL A 163 4.14 -5.13 -15.03
CA VAL A 163 5.36 -5.26 -14.22
C VAL A 163 6.22 -6.41 -14.74
N ASN A 164 5.62 -7.55 -15.08
CA ASN A 164 6.36 -8.74 -15.51
C ASN A 164 6.98 -8.56 -16.92
N ARG A 165 6.29 -7.82 -17.81
CA ARG A 165 6.85 -7.43 -19.12
C ARG A 165 8.05 -6.50 -19.02
N ASP A 166 8.06 -5.57 -18.05
CA ASP A 166 9.15 -4.60 -17.94
C ASP A 166 10.42 -5.26 -17.35
N VAL A 167 10.28 -6.21 -16.41
CA VAL A 167 11.40 -7.07 -15.96
C VAL A 167 11.98 -7.90 -17.13
N ASN A 168 11.14 -8.51 -17.95
CA ASN A 168 11.60 -9.32 -19.08
C ASN A 168 12.25 -8.46 -20.19
N LYS A 169 11.76 -7.25 -20.45
CA LYS A 169 12.41 -6.32 -21.39
C LYS A 169 13.79 -5.87 -20.90
N VAL A 170 13.94 -5.57 -19.61
CA VAL A 170 15.25 -5.23 -19.02
C VAL A 170 16.23 -6.40 -19.18
N ASN A 171 15.80 -7.63 -18.93
CA ASN A 171 16.65 -8.82 -19.09
C ASN A 171 17.08 -9.05 -20.55
N ILE A 172 16.15 -8.92 -21.50
CA ILE A 172 16.46 -9.03 -22.94
C ILE A 172 17.44 -7.91 -23.36
N SER A 173 17.23 -6.68 -22.88
CA SER A 173 18.12 -5.56 -23.20
C SER A 173 19.53 -5.75 -22.64
N LYS A 174 19.67 -6.28 -21.41
CA LYS A 174 20.99 -6.62 -20.83
C LYS A 174 21.69 -7.71 -21.64
N GLN A 175 20.98 -8.79 -21.98
CA GLN A 175 21.53 -9.87 -22.81
C GLN A 175 21.96 -9.36 -24.20
N ALA A 176 21.18 -8.47 -24.82
CA ALA A 176 21.53 -7.87 -26.10
C ALA A 176 22.75 -6.92 -26.01
N LEU A 177 22.94 -6.23 -24.89
CA LEU A 177 24.11 -5.37 -24.65
C LEU A 177 25.38 -6.21 -24.37
N GLU A 178 25.24 -7.29 -23.61
CA GLU A 178 26.31 -8.26 -23.35
C GLU A 178 26.76 -8.99 -24.63
N GLN A 179 25.83 -9.31 -25.53
CA GLN A 179 26.16 -9.89 -26.84
C GLN A 179 26.80 -8.90 -27.83
N ASN A 180 26.58 -7.59 -27.66
CA ASN A 180 27.14 -6.55 -28.52
C ASN A 180 28.42 -5.90 -27.96
N GLY A 181 29.01 -6.45 -26.89
CA GLY A 181 30.34 -6.06 -26.40
C GLY A 181 30.44 -4.66 -25.77
N LEU A 182 29.31 -4.02 -25.44
CA LEU A 182 29.31 -2.75 -24.72
C LEU A 182 29.18 -3.00 -23.22
N SER A 183 30.33 -3.12 -22.55
CA SER A 183 30.41 -3.03 -21.09
C SER A 183 30.12 -1.59 -20.66
N ILE A 184 29.21 -1.40 -19.71
CA ILE A 184 29.23 -0.22 -18.83
C ILE A 184 30.38 -0.39 -17.83
#